data_AF-A0A1W1IJ09-F1
#
_entry.id   AF-A0A1W1IJ09-F1
#
_cell.length_a   1.000
_cell.length_b   1.000
_cell.length_c   1.000
_cell.angle_alpha   90.00
_cell.angle_beta   90.00
_cell.angle_gamma   90.00
#
_symmetry.space_group_name_H-M   'P 1'
#
loop_
_entity.id
_entity.type
_entity.pdbx_description
1 polymer ?
#
loop_
_entity_poly.entity_id
_entity_poly.type
_entity_poly.pdbx_seq_one_letter_code
_entity_poly.pdbx_strand_id
1 'polypeptide(L)'
;MNFEVISPYCGLYMEGDTVNVYYLQTDDLAREYVFGNEKDAQVFYNSAKNLDVFMVNVPEGKEELYHQEFLELILKDQDYELIVHKAIPKEEQEAI
;
A
#
# COMPACT_ATOMS: atom_id res chain seq x y z
N MET A 1 -13.61 -0.49 10.44
CA MET A 1 -12.77 -1.43 9.66
C MET A 1 -13.16 -1.28 8.20
N ASN A 2 -12.32 -0.61 7.39
CA ASN A 2 -12.58 -0.41 5.96
C ASN A 2 -11.36 -0.89 5.16
N PHE A 3 -11.30 -2.20 4.88
CA PHE A 3 -10.44 -2.70 3.81
C PHE A 3 -11.14 -2.43 2.49
N GLU A 4 -10.47 -1.76 1.57
CA GLU A 4 -11.01 -1.37 0.27
C GLU A 4 -10.08 -1.90 -0.83
N VAL A 5 -10.62 -2.75 -1.71
CA VAL A 5 -9.93 -3.15 -2.93
C VAL A 5 -10.08 -2.02 -3.94
N ILE A 6 -8.98 -1.33 -4.24
CA ILE A 6 -9.00 -0.19 -5.16
C ILE A 6 -8.77 -0.62 -6.61
N SER A 7 -8.03 -1.71 -6.82
CA SER A 7 -7.73 -2.25 -8.14
C SER A 7 -7.48 -3.77 -8.08
N PRO A 8 -7.45 -4.48 -9.22
CA PRO A 8 -7.14 -5.92 -9.25
C PRO A 8 -5.78 -6.30 -8.64
N TYR A 9 -4.85 -5.34 -8.55
CA TYR A 9 -3.51 -5.55 -8.01
C TYR A 9 -3.28 -4.87 -6.64
N CYS A 10 -4.21 -4.04 -6.14
CA CYS A 10 -3.98 -3.21 -4.95
C CYS A 10 -5.21 -3.13 -4.02
N GLY A 11 -4.97 -3.35 -2.74
CA GLY A 11 -5.92 -3.10 -1.64
C GLY A 11 -5.36 -2.09 -0.64
N LEU A 12 -6.25 -1.32 -0.02
CA LEU A 12 -5.91 -0.36 1.02
C LEU A 12 -6.68 -0.65 2.31
N TYR A 13 -6.05 -0.34 3.43
CA TYR A 13 -6.69 -0.32 4.74
C TYR A 13 -6.15 0.88 5.53
N MET A 14 -7.01 1.50 6.34
CA MET A 14 -6.60 2.58 7.23
C MET A 14 -7.16 2.35 8.63
N GLU A 15 -6.33 2.58 9.63
CA GLU A 15 -6.69 2.57 11.05
C GLU A 15 -5.96 3.73 11.75
N GLY A 16 -6.71 4.75 12.16
CA GLY A 16 -6.14 5.94 12.79
C GLY A 16 -5.12 6.65 11.90
N ASP A 17 -3.88 6.74 12.38
CA ASP A 17 -2.74 7.34 11.70
C ASP A 17 -1.95 6.35 10.82
N THR A 18 -2.47 5.15 10.62
CA THR A 18 -1.77 4.08 9.92
C THR A 18 -2.52 3.67 8.64
N VAL A 19 -1.78 3.56 7.53
CA VAL A 19 -2.31 3.10 6.23
C VAL A 19 -1.54 1.88 5.76
N ASN A 20 -2.25 0.80 5.44
CA ASN A 20 -1.70 -0.41 4.88
C ASN A 20 -2.02 -0.50 3.39
N VAL A 21 -1.00 -0.76 2.57
CA VAL A 21 -1.10 -0.99 1.12
C VAL A 21 -0.75 -2.44 0.83
N TYR A 22 -1.67 -3.18 0.22
CA TYR A 22 -1.55 -4.59 -0.10
C TYR A 22 -1.43 -4.78 -1.62
N TYR A 23 -0.33 -5.35 -2.10
CA TYR A 23 -0.18 -5.72 -3.50
C TYR A 23 -0.65 -7.17 -3.70
N LEU A 24 -1.80 -7.35 -4.36
CA LEU A 24 -2.53 -8.62 -4.42
C LEU A 24 -1.95 -9.62 -5.43
N GLN A 25 -1.04 -9.18 -6.29
CA GLN A 25 -0.47 -9.99 -7.37
C GLN A 25 0.95 -10.47 -7.09
N THR A 26 1.57 -10.02 -5.99
CA THR A 26 2.95 -10.35 -5.66
C THR A 26 3.04 -10.95 -4.26
N ASP A 27 4.11 -11.70 -4.04
CA ASP A 27 4.41 -12.29 -2.73
C ASP A 27 4.85 -11.21 -1.70
N ASP A 28 4.95 -9.94 -2.12
CA ASP A 28 5.28 -8.81 -1.25
C ASP A 28 4.05 -8.37 -0.46
N LEU A 29 4.03 -8.84 0.79
CA LEU A 29 3.04 -8.52 1.80
C LEU A 29 3.07 -7.05 2.21
N ALA A 30 1.96 -6.65 2.81
CA ALA A 30 1.53 -5.29 3.09
C ALA A 30 2.66 -4.32 3.48
N ARG A 31 2.59 -3.12 2.90
CA ARG A 31 3.38 -1.98 3.36
C ARG A 31 2.54 -1.13 4.30
N GLU A 32 3.01 -0.97 5.51
CA GLU A 32 2.38 -0.19 6.56
C GLU A 32 3.08 1.15 6.70
N TYR A 33 2.32 2.22 6.51
CA TYR A 33 2.76 3.61 6.60
C TYR A 33 2.14 4.23 7.84
N VAL A 34 2.96 4.53 8.84
CA VAL A 34 2.54 5.13 10.11
C VAL A 34 2.88 6.62 10.09
N PHE A 35 1.86 7.46 10.18
CA PHE A 35 1.99 8.91 10.14
C PHE A 35 1.94 9.50 11.56
N GLY A 36 2.42 10.74 11.72
CA GLY A 36 2.33 11.42 13.02
C GLY A 36 0.90 11.84 13.42
N ASN A 37 -0.05 11.79 12.48
CA ASN A 37 -1.46 12.11 12.74
C ASN A 37 -2.41 11.50 11.68
N GLU A 38 -3.67 11.33 12.06
CA GLU A 38 -4.74 10.79 11.22
C GLU A 38 -5.02 11.63 9.96
N LYS A 39 -4.78 12.94 10.00
CA LYS A 39 -5.02 13.80 8.83
C LYS A 39 -4.04 13.48 7.70
N ASP A 40 -2.76 13.31 8.02
CA ASP A 40 -1.74 12.98 7.03
C ASP A 40 -1.94 11.56 6.48
N ALA A 41 -2.29 10.60 7.36
CA ALA A 41 -2.70 9.27 6.96
C ALA A 41 -3.89 9.29 6.00
N GLN A 42 -4.92 10.09 6.29
CA GLN A 42 -6.09 10.21 5.44
C GLN A 42 -5.77 10.85 4.08
N VAL A 43 -4.87 11.85 4.05
CA VAL A 43 -4.37 12.44 2.80
C VAL A 43 -3.64 11.40 1.98
N PHE A 44 -2.74 10.62 2.59
CA PHE A 44 -2.04 9.54 1.92
C PHE A 44 -2.99 8.45 1.40
N TYR A 45 -3.95 7.99 2.21
CA TYR A 45 -4.96 7.01 1.80
C TYR A 45 -5.71 7.44 0.54
N ASN A 46 -6.14 8.71 0.50
CA ASN A 46 -6.85 9.25 -0.65
C ASN A 46 -5.94 9.38 -1.88
N SER A 47 -4.68 9.77 -1.69
CA SER A 47 -3.70 9.82 -2.78
C SER A 47 -3.44 8.43 -3.35
N ALA A 48 -3.19 7.42 -2.51
CA ALA A 48 -3.01 6.03 -2.92
C ALA A 48 -4.23 5.50 -3.67
N LYS A 49 -5.44 5.81 -3.20
CA LYS A 49 -6.69 5.45 -3.89
C LYS A 49 -6.81 6.11 -5.27
N ASN A 50 -6.44 7.38 -5.37
CA ASN A 50 -6.53 8.14 -6.63
C ASN A 50 -5.43 7.77 -7.63
N LEU A 51 -4.35 7.13 -7.19
CA LEU A 51 -3.29 6.66 -8.09
C LEU A 51 -3.82 5.66 -9.12
N ASP A 52 -4.84 4.87 -8.81
CA ASP A 52 -5.40 3.88 -9.72
C ASP A 52 -5.77 4.47 -11.10
N VAL A 53 -6.27 5.71 -11.13
CA VAL A 53 -6.61 6.42 -12.38
C VAL A 53 -5.39 6.62 -13.29
N PHE A 54 -4.19 6.80 -12.72
CA PHE A 54 -2.94 6.94 -13.46
C PHE A 54 -2.35 5.59 -13.87
N MET A 55 -2.76 4.51 -13.20
CA MET A 55 -2.21 3.17 -13.37
C MET A 55 -2.83 2.41 -14.55
N VAL A 56 -3.93 2.91 -15.14
CA VAL A 56 -4.60 2.33 -16.32
C VAL A 56 -3.67 2.18 -17.54
N ASN A 57 -2.62 3.01 -17.64
CA ASN A 57 -1.66 2.95 -18.75
C ASN A 57 -0.36 2.18 -18.40
N VAL A 58 -0.25 1.64 -17.19
CA VAL A 58 0.91 0.87 -16.76
C VAL A 58 0.83 -0.54 -17.35
N PRO A 59 1.92 -1.09 -17.90
CA PRO A 59 1.92 -2.46 -18.38
C PRO A 59 1.60 -3.47 -17.27
N GLU A 60 0.86 -4.51 -17.63
CA GLU A 60 0.54 -5.63 -16.74
C GLU A 60 1.81 -6.28 -16.17
N GLY A 61 1.80 -6.55 -14.86
CA GLY A 61 2.94 -7.07 -14.09
C GLY A 61 3.95 -6.01 -13.66
N LYS A 62 3.68 -4.71 -13.87
CA LYS A 62 4.53 -3.59 -13.40
C LYS A 62 3.79 -2.62 -12.48
N GLU A 63 2.52 -2.85 -12.22
CA GLU A 63 1.66 -1.94 -11.47
C GLU A 63 2.18 -1.71 -10.06
N GLU A 64 2.64 -2.76 -9.37
CA GLU A 64 3.25 -2.60 -8.06
C GLU A 64 4.43 -1.61 -8.09
N LEU A 65 5.39 -1.83 -8.99
CA LEU A 65 6.61 -1.03 -9.06
C LEU A 65 6.29 0.46 -9.28
N TYR A 66 5.44 0.74 -10.26
CA TYR A 66 5.03 2.12 -10.56
C TYR A 66 4.21 2.73 -9.43
N HIS A 67 3.28 1.97 -8.83
CA HIS A 67 2.48 2.45 -7.71
C HIS A 67 3.38 2.83 -6.53
N GLN A 68 4.39 2.00 -6.21
CA GLN A 68 5.37 2.30 -5.17
C GLN A 68 6.18 3.56 -5.47
N GLU A 69 6.72 3.71 -6.69
CA GLU A 69 7.46 4.92 -7.07
C GLU A 69 6.59 6.18 -6.95
N PHE A 70 5.32 6.11 -7.33
CA PHE A 70 4.40 7.23 -7.17
C PHE A 70 4.09 7.54 -5.70
N LEU A 71 3.92 6.52 -4.85
CA LEU A 71 3.73 6.72 -3.42
C LEU A 71 4.97 7.36 -2.78
N GLU A 72 6.18 6.93 -3.13
CA GLU A 72 7.42 7.55 -2.65
C GLU A 72 7.52 9.03 -3.06
N LEU A 73 7.06 9.37 -4.26
CA LEU A 73 6.99 10.77 -4.71
C LEU A 73 5.97 11.59 -3.91
N ILE A 74 4.81 11.02 -3.57
CA ILE A 74 3.80 11.67 -2.73
C ILE A 74 4.34 11.92 -1.32
N LEU A 75 5.10 10.97 -0.80
CA LEU A 75 5.61 10.96 0.57
C LEU A 75 6.92 11.75 0.75
N LYS A 76 7.52 12.26 -0.33
CA LYS A 76 8.87 12.85 -0.34
C LYS A 76 9.13 13.92 0.73
N ASP A 77 8.10 14.71 1.06
CA ASP A 77 8.18 15.82 2.02
C ASP A 77 7.33 15.56 3.29
N GLN A 78 6.98 14.30 3.56
CA GLN A 78 6.21 13.89 4.73
C GLN A 78 7.03 13.03 5.68
N ASP A 79 6.84 13.24 6.98
CA ASP A 79 7.40 12.38 8.02
C ASP A 79 6.47 11.16 8.23
N TYR A 80 7.01 9.96 8.05
CA TYR A 80 6.31 8.69 8.26
C TYR A 80 7.31 7.58 8.62
N GLU A 81 6.81 6.53 9.26
CA GLU A 81 7.52 5.26 9.43
C GLU A 81 6.99 4.24 8.41
N LEU A 82 7.89 3.51 7.76
CA LEU A 82 7.55 2.45 6.81
C LEU A 82 7.93 1.08 7.39
N ILE A 83 6.93 0.23 7.56
CA ILE A 83 7.11 -1.17 7.95
C ILE A 83 6.74 -2.05 6.76
N VAL A 84 7.71 -2.82 6.26
CA VAL A 84 7.51 -3.75 5.15
C VAL A 84 7.37 -5.16 5.72
N HIS A 85 6.17 -5.73 5.60
CA HIS A 85 5.91 -7.10 6.03
C HIS A 85 6.34 -8.06 4.91
N LYS A 86 7.30 -8.94 5.18
CA LYS A 86 7.69 -9.99 4.22
C LYS A 86 6.74 -11.19 4.33
N ALA A 87 6.59 -11.93 3.23
CA ALA A 87 5.98 -13.25 3.28
C ALA A 87 6.66 -14.15 4.31
N ILE A 88 5.85 -14.62 5.27
CA ILE A 88 6.09 -15.89 5.94
C ILE A 88 6.13 -16.94 4.81
N PRO A 89 7.24 -17.67 4.62
CA PRO A 89 7.32 -18.73 3.62
C PRO A 89 6.12 -19.68 3.77
N LYS A 90 5.52 -20.13 2.66
CA LYS A 90 4.35 -21.04 2.69
C LYS A 90 4.51 -22.24 3.63
N GLU A 91 5.74 -22.71 3.84
CA GLU A 91 6.11 -23.79 4.75
C GLU A 91 5.77 -23.50 6.23
N GLU A 92 5.74 -22.24 6.64
CA GLU A 92 5.42 -21.82 8.01
C GLU A 92 3.93 -21.48 8.21
N GLN A 93 3.14 -21.37 7.13
CA GLN A 93 1.69 -21.14 7.21
C GLN A 93 0.89 -22.42 7.47
N GLU A 94 1.42 -23.60 7.10
CA GLU A 94 0.79 -24.91 7.38
C GLU A 94 1.04 -25.41 8.81
N ALA A 95 1.84 -24.69 9.61
CA ALA A 95 2.25 -25.09 10.95
C ALA A 95 1.44 -24.45 12.10
N ILE A 96 0.37 -23.70 11.79
CA ILE A 96 -0.51 -23.03 12.77
C ILE A 96 -1.91 -23.64 12.74
#